data_AF-A0A674JL04-F1
#
_entry.id   AF-A0A674JL04-F1
#
_cell.length_a   1.000
_cell.length_b   1.000
_cell.length_c   1.000
_cell.angle_alpha   90.00
_cell.angle_beta   90.00
_cell.angle_gamma   90.00
#
_symmetry.space_group_name_H-M   'P 1'
#
loop_
_entity.id
_entity.type
_entity.pdbx_description
1 polymer ?
#
loop_
_entity_poly.entity_id
_entity_poly.type
_entity_poly.pdbx_seq_one_letter_code
_entity_poly.pdbx_strand_id
1 'polypeptide(L)'
;RGKEQEGAGDQTGSHGGKSLVKDFSVETQLQQHDNLNMALDSCYSGDSVVIFPGEYKAVNLSMLTEDIIIQGAGKPEEIVIVSEPTHESFVVSKAQNVKLMHLTLVQQGTVDGIVVVESGHMTFVNCILKCEGTGVCVLTGASLTITNSEITGAQGAGVELHPGSTAILEGNKIHHCNNFKTSESSQGALGGINIKVVPVPKLKMKNNHIYSNNGYGVTILQPMDQLSTTGGILEFTASGDAEEDMLSKLMHELSLEMSSNTLDDIKGLSIVNS
;
A
#
# COMPACT_ATOMS: atom_id res chain seq x y z
N ARG A 1 -9.23 -7.46 26.56
CA ARG A 1 -8.26 -7.97 25.57
C ARG A 1 -8.92 -9.08 24.75
N GLY A 2 -9.97 -8.73 24.00
CA GLY A 2 -11.07 -9.59 23.47
C GLY A 2 -10.94 -9.96 21.99
N LYS A 3 -10.73 -11.23 21.54
CA LYS A 3 -10.39 -11.52 20.11
C LYS A 3 -10.82 -12.90 19.52
N GLU A 4 -12.09 -12.97 19.07
CA GLU A 4 -12.72 -13.72 17.94
C GLU A 4 -12.81 -15.26 17.72
N GLN A 5 -14.07 -15.69 17.50
CA GLN A 5 -14.63 -16.81 16.71
C GLN A 5 -16.07 -16.37 16.29
N GLU A 6 -16.61 -16.60 15.08
CA GLU A 6 -17.66 -17.62 14.77
C GLU A 6 -18.13 -17.59 13.29
N GLY A 7 -18.75 -18.70 12.84
CA GLY A 7 -19.47 -18.87 11.57
C GLY A 7 -20.92 -18.34 11.62
N ALA A 8 -21.73 -18.44 10.56
CA ALA A 8 -22.11 -19.71 9.93
C ALA A 8 -22.53 -19.57 8.45
N GLY A 9 -22.22 -20.62 7.69
CA GLY A 9 -22.74 -20.89 6.35
C GLY A 9 -22.69 -22.39 6.06
N ASP A 10 -23.73 -23.08 6.56
CA ASP A 10 -24.21 -24.43 6.23
C ASP A 10 -23.31 -25.67 6.44
N GLN A 11 -23.95 -26.73 6.92
CA GLN A 11 -23.34 -27.99 7.34
C GLN A 11 -22.84 -28.79 6.12
N THR A 12 -21.55 -29.12 6.07
CA THR A 12 -21.00 -30.48 5.81
C THR A 12 -19.46 -30.45 5.68
N GLY A 13 -18.76 -31.25 6.51
CA GLY A 13 -17.32 -31.55 6.35
C GLY A 13 -16.37 -30.60 7.10
N SER A 14 -16.12 -30.77 8.40
CA SER A 14 -15.09 -31.67 8.96
C SER A 14 -13.63 -31.26 8.64
N HIS A 15 -12.93 -30.75 9.67
CA HIS A 15 -11.46 -30.62 9.84
C HIS A 15 -10.71 -29.37 9.31
N GLY A 16 -11.04 -28.16 9.80
CA GLY A 16 -10.20 -26.96 9.55
C GLY A 16 -9.96 -26.01 10.73
N GLY A 17 -10.93 -25.79 11.61
CA GLY A 17 -10.91 -24.64 12.54
C GLY A 17 -10.08 -24.75 13.83
N LYS A 18 -9.39 -25.87 14.11
CA LYS A 18 -8.75 -26.10 15.44
C LYS A 18 -7.29 -25.64 15.56
N SER A 19 -6.69 -25.09 14.51
CA SER A 19 -5.23 -24.85 14.49
C SER A 19 -4.79 -23.44 14.90
N LEU A 20 -5.68 -22.43 14.88
CA LEU A 20 -5.29 -21.03 15.13
C LEU A 20 -5.39 -20.60 16.61
N VAL A 21 -6.06 -21.40 17.46
CA VAL A 21 -6.36 -21.04 18.85
C VAL A 21 -5.28 -21.50 19.85
N LYS A 22 -4.24 -22.21 19.39
CA LYS A 22 -3.25 -22.85 20.29
C LYS A 22 -2.14 -21.93 20.81
N ASP A 23 -2.01 -20.71 20.29
CA ASP A 23 -0.86 -19.83 20.56
C ASP A 23 -1.19 -18.59 21.42
N PHE A 24 -2.39 -18.50 22.01
CA PHE A 24 -2.78 -17.33 22.80
C PHE A 24 -2.55 -17.51 24.31
N SER A 25 -2.02 -16.45 24.94
CA SER A 25 -1.87 -16.37 26.41
C SER A 25 -3.21 -16.48 27.12
N VAL A 26 -3.19 -17.04 28.33
CA VAL A 26 -4.36 -17.33 29.17
C VAL A 26 -5.16 -16.08 29.60
N GLU A 27 -4.62 -14.88 29.35
CA GLU A 27 -5.26 -13.57 29.67
C GLU A 27 -5.99 -12.93 28.47
N THR A 28 -6.03 -13.60 27.32
CA THR A 28 -6.77 -13.14 26.15
C THR A 28 -8.27 -13.37 26.37
N GLN A 29 -9.02 -12.28 26.55
CA GLN A 29 -10.48 -12.29 26.42
C GLN A 29 -10.84 -12.62 24.96
N LEU A 30 -12.01 -13.20 24.72
CA LEU A 30 -12.56 -13.44 23.40
C LEU A 30 -13.83 -12.62 23.26
N GLN A 31 -13.97 -11.84 22.18
CA GLN A 31 -15.21 -11.12 21.86
C GLN A 31 -15.57 -11.37 20.40
N GLN A 32 -16.86 -11.52 20.15
CA GLN A 32 -17.44 -11.77 18.84
C GLN A 32 -18.36 -10.61 18.49
N HIS A 33 -18.27 -10.15 17.25
CA HIS A 33 -19.09 -9.06 16.75
C HIS A 33 -19.80 -9.52 15.48
N ASP A 34 -21.02 -9.02 15.28
CA ASP A 34 -21.85 -9.38 14.12
C ASP A 34 -21.35 -8.75 12.81
N ASN A 35 -20.50 -7.72 12.90
CA ASN A 35 -19.92 -7.05 11.75
C ASN A 35 -18.56 -6.40 12.08
N LEU A 36 -17.80 -6.13 11.03
CA LEU A 36 -16.44 -5.59 11.13
C LEU A 36 -16.39 -4.19 11.75
N ASN A 37 -17.41 -3.35 11.54
CA ASN A 37 -17.44 -2.00 12.13
C ASN A 37 -17.51 -2.07 13.67
N MET A 38 -18.38 -2.91 14.22
CA MET A 38 -18.49 -3.09 15.68
C MET A 38 -17.21 -3.67 16.30
N ALA A 39 -16.52 -4.56 15.59
CA ALA A 39 -15.24 -5.08 16.03
C ALA A 39 -14.19 -3.96 16.10
N LEU A 40 -14.11 -3.11 15.07
CA LEU A 40 -13.18 -1.98 15.02
C LEU A 40 -13.50 -0.91 16.08
N ASP A 41 -14.77 -0.61 16.34
CA ASP A 41 -15.19 0.34 17.38
C ASP A 41 -14.85 -0.12 18.80
N SER A 42 -14.72 -1.44 18.99
CA SER A 42 -14.42 -2.04 20.30
C SER A 42 -12.93 -2.26 20.52
N CYS A 43 -12.09 -1.92 19.54
CA CYS A 43 -10.65 -2.10 19.61
C CYS A 43 -9.96 -0.97 20.38
N TYR A 44 -8.93 -1.34 21.12
CA TYR A 44 -7.96 -0.41 21.71
C TYR A 44 -6.55 -0.75 21.22
N SER A 45 -5.63 0.21 21.33
CA SER A 45 -4.23 -0.01 21.03
C SER A 45 -3.67 -1.28 21.71
N GLY A 46 -3.04 -2.14 20.91
CA GLY A 46 -2.56 -3.48 21.28
C GLY A 46 -3.55 -4.61 20.98
N ASP A 47 -4.79 -4.30 20.62
CA ASP A 47 -5.75 -5.28 20.14
C ASP A 47 -5.49 -5.66 18.69
N SER A 48 -6.30 -6.58 18.21
CA SER A 48 -6.15 -7.19 16.92
C SER A 48 -7.44 -7.94 16.56
N VAL A 49 -7.73 -7.98 15.28
CA VAL A 49 -8.98 -8.46 14.72
C VAL A 49 -8.62 -9.61 13.79
N VAL A 50 -9.34 -10.72 13.91
CA VAL A 50 -9.19 -11.93 13.11
C VAL A 50 -10.45 -12.11 12.25
N ILE A 51 -10.30 -11.83 10.96
CA ILE A 51 -11.40 -11.87 10.00
C ILE A 51 -11.43 -13.25 9.34
N PHE A 52 -12.56 -13.94 9.40
CA PHE A 52 -12.73 -15.22 8.72
C PHE A 52 -13.01 -15.05 7.21
N PRO A 53 -12.87 -16.12 6.41
CA PRO A 53 -13.29 -16.10 5.01
C PRO A 53 -14.71 -15.55 4.83
N GLY A 54 -14.85 -14.58 3.94
CA GLY A 54 -16.11 -13.86 3.69
C GLY A 54 -15.90 -12.56 2.94
N GLU A 55 -17.01 -11.95 2.54
CA GLU A 55 -17.05 -10.60 1.97
C GLU A 55 -17.63 -9.63 3.01
N TYR A 56 -16.91 -8.54 3.26
CA TYR A 56 -17.19 -7.57 4.31
C TYR A 56 -17.25 -6.16 3.75
N LYS A 57 -18.03 -5.30 4.42
CA LYS A 57 -17.99 -3.86 4.23
C LYS A 57 -17.62 -3.22 5.55
N ALA A 58 -16.70 -2.26 5.53
CA ALA A 58 -16.28 -1.54 6.72
C ALA A 58 -16.02 -0.08 6.44
N VAL A 59 -16.85 0.77 7.04
CA VAL A 59 -16.71 2.22 7.05
C VAL A 59 -15.62 2.64 8.03
N ASN A 60 -15.48 1.92 9.15
CA ASN A 60 -14.57 2.31 10.23
C ASN A 60 -13.08 2.14 9.89
N LEU A 61 -12.76 1.50 8.76
CA LEU A 61 -11.39 1.51 8.22
C LEU A 61 -10.98 2.90 7.73
N SER A 62 -11.94 3.79 7.44
CA SER A 62 -11.68 5.16 6.97
C SER A 62 -11.05 6.08 8.02
N MET A 63 -10.85 5.61 9.26
CA MET A 63 -10.11 6.34 10.29
C MET A 63 -9.60 5.39 11.40
N LEU A 64 -8.38 4.87 11.26
CA LEU A 64 -7.71 4.05 12.27
C LEU A 64 -6.82 4.92 13.15
N THR A 65 -7.21 5.08 14.42
CA THR A 65 -6.47 5.86 15.43
C THR A 65 -5.73 4.99 16.43
N GLU A 66 -6.11 3.72 16.56
CA GLU A 66 -5.57 2.77 17.53
C GLU A 66 -4.49 1.87 16.90
N ASP A 67 -3.49 1.50 17.70
CA ASP A 67 -2.40 0.62 17.28
C ASP A 67 -2.86 -0.84 17.24
N ILE A 68 -3.47 -1.28 16.14
CA ILE A 68 -4.14 -2.59 16.03
C ILE A 68 -3.58 -3.47 14.91
N ILE A 69 -3.77 -4.79 15.03
CA ILE A 69 -3.45 -5.76 13.96
C ILE A 69 -4.72 -6.40 13.41
N ILE A 70 -5.04 -6.19 12.14
CA ILE A 70 -6.16 -6.83 11.45
C ILE A 70 -5.62 -7.96 10.57
N GLN A 71 -6.10 -9.19 10.76
CA GLN A 71 -5.56 -10.38 10.11
C GLN A 71 -6.67 -11.29 9.58
N GLY A 72 -6.55 -11.73 8.32
CA GLY A 72 -7.40 -12.80 7.79
C GLY A 72 -7.01 -14.20 8.29
N ALA A 73 -8.01 -15.01 8.63
CA ALA A 73 -7.88 -16.41 9.07
C ALA A 73 -7.92 -17.39 7.90
N GLY A 74 -7.20 -17.09 6.82
CA GLY A 74 -7.24 -17.87 5.59
C GLY A 74 -6.32 -17.32 4.51
N LYS A 75 -6.62 -17.66 3.26
CA LYS A 75 -5.93 -17.08 2.11
C LYS A 75 -6.46 -15.66 1.86
N PRO A 76 -5.61 -14.72 1.41
CA PRO A 76 -6.03 -13.33 1.22
C PRO A 76 -7.21 -13.17 0.26
N GLU A 77 -7.37 -14.05 -0.73
CA GLU A 77 -8.48 -14.03 -1.70
C GLU A 77 -9.83 -14.42 -1.09
N GLU A 78 -9.82 -15.14 0.04
CA GLU A 78 -11.02 -15.62 0.72
C GLU A 78 -11.57 -14.58 1.71
N ILE A 79 -10.78 -13.57 2.10
CA ILE A 79 -11.16 -12.49 3.01
C ILE A 79 -11.19 -11.18 2.21
N VAL A 80 -12.37 -10.76 1.79
CA VAL A 80 -12.54 -9.57 0.94
C VAL A 80 -13.23 -8.47 1.71
N ILE A 81 -12.60 -7.31 1.82
CA ILE A 81 -13.21 -6.10 2.38
C ILE A 81 -13.40 -5.09 1.25
N VAL A 82 -14.64 -4.71 1.02
CA VAL A 82 -15.05 -3.80 -0.04
C VAL A 82 -15.31 -2.42 0.55
N SER A 83 -14.81 -1.37 -0.10
CA SER A 83 -15.07 0.01 0.31
C SER A 83 -16.54 0.38 0.12
N GLU A 84 -17.01 1.35 0.91
CA GLU A 84 -18.31 1.98 0.67
C GLU A 84 -18.13 3.25 -0.19
N PRO A 85 -18.86 3.40 -1.31
CA PRO A 85 -18.67 4.52 -2.25
C PRO A 85 -18.98 5.91 -1.68
N THR A 86 -19.56 5.99 -0.48
CA THR A 86 -19.97 7.24 0.16
C THR A 86 -18.80 7.97 0.84
N HIS A 87 -17.65 7.33 1.00
CA HIS A 87 -16.48 7.90 1.65
C HIS A 87 -15.37 8.23 0.64
N GLU A 88 -14.67 9.34 0.88
CA GLU A 88 -13.59 9.80 0.00
C GLU A 88 -12.40 8.84 0.02
N SER A 89 -12.04 8.31 1.20
CA SER A 89 -10.94 7.35 1.42
C SER A 89 -11.45 6.02 1.99
N PHE A 90 -10.85 4.90 1.60
CA PHE A 90 -11.23 3.57 2.12
C PHE A 90 -10.53 3.22 3.43
N VAL A 91 -9.20 3.20 3.46
CA VAL A 91 -8.44 2.97 4.69
C VAL A 91 -7.60 4.19 5.00
N VAL A 92 -7.76 4.78 6.18
CA VAL A 92 -6.93 5.91 6.62
C VAL A 92 -6.31 5.57 7.97
N SER A 93 -5.00 5.81 8.13
CA SER A 93 -4.31 5.56 9.40
C SER A 93 -3.68 6.83 9.96
N LYS A 94 -3.98 7.09 11.24
CA LYS A 94 -3.32 8.07 12.10
C LYS A 94 -2.59 7.45 13.30
N ALA A 95 -2.75 6.15 13.52
CA ALA A 95 -2.15 5.46 14.66
C ALA A 95 -0.63 5.34 14.52
N GLN A 96 0.07 5.05 15.63
CA GLN A 96 1.52 4.88 15.60
C GLN A 96 1.92 3.60 14.88
N ASN A 97 1.17 2.50 15.06
CA ASN A 97 1.46 1.21 14.44
C ASN A 97 0.18 0.44 14.09
N VAL A 98 -0.20 0.44 12.81
CA VAL A 98 -1.29 -0.41 12.30
C VAL A 98 -0.73 -1.49 11.39
N LYS A 99 -1.25 -2.71 11.51
CA LYS A 99 -0.84 -3.84 10.65
C LYS A 99 -2.04 -4.57 10.06
N LEU A 100 -2.07 -4.71 8.75
CA LEU A 100 -3.05 -5.51 8.01
C LEU A 100 -2.36 -6.73 7.40
N MET A 101 -2.98 -7.90 7.52
CA MET A 101 -2.40 -9.16 7.07
C MET A 101 -3.44 -10.07 6.42
N HIS A 102 -3.04 -10.81 5.37
CA HIS A 102 -3.79 -11.95 4.82
C HIS A 102 -5.22 -11.60 4.37
N LEU A 103 -5.41 -10.46 3.72
CA LEU A 103 -6.72 -10.00 3.28
C LEU A 103 -6.66 -9.26 1.94
N THR A 104 -7.81 -9.16 1.29
CA THR A 104 -8.01 -8.38 0.08
C THR A 104 -8.81 -7.12 0.40
N LEU A 105 -8.30 -5.97 -0.01
CA LEU A 105 -9.02 -4.70 -0.03
C LEU A 105 -9.47 -4.41 -1.47
N VAL A 106 -10.76 -4.10 -1.65
CA VAL A 106 -11.33 -3.76 -2.96
C VAL A 106 -11.97 -2.38 -2.89
N GLN A 107 -11.36 -1.42 -3.59
CA GLN A 107 -11.90 -0.09 -3.77
C GLN A 107 -13.03 -0.12 -4.81
N GLN A 108 -14.14 0.56 -4.49
CA GLN A 108 -15.29 0.81 -5.35
C GLN A 108 -15.78 2.25 -5.14
N GLY A 109 -15.65 3.08 -6.18
CA GLY A 109 -16.27 4.41 -6.23
C GLY A 109 -15.72 5.46 -5.27
N THR A 110 -14.54 5.26 -4.65
CA THR A 110 -13.90 6.27 -3.81
C THR A 110 -12.89 7.10 -4.62
N VAL A 111 -12.74 8.38 -4.26
CA VAL A 111 -11.95 9.36 -5.02
C VAL A 111 -10.49 9.40 -4.54
N ASP A 112 -10.27 9.29 -3.24
CA ASP A 112 -8.95 9.14 -2.64
C ASP A 112 -8.58 7.66 -2.56
N GLY A 113 -7.28 7.40 -2.63
CA GLY A 113 -6.75 6.06 -2.87
C GLY A 113 -7.19 4.98 -1.87
N ILE A 114 -6.86 3.72 -2.17
CA ILE A 114 -7.29 2.58 -1.35
C ILE A 114 -6.83 2.71 0.11
N VAL A 115 -5.64 3.29 0.32
CA VAL A 115 -5.02 3.45 1.64
C VAL A 115 -4.32 4.81 1.70
N VAL A 116 -4.55 5.55 2.78
CA VAL A 116 -3.85 6.80 3.11
C VAL A 116 -3.20 6.67 4.49
N VAL A 117 -1.87 6.80 4.55
CA VAL A 117 -1.13 6.85 5.81
C VAL A 117 -0.87 8.32 6.14
N GLU A 118 -1.68 8.89 7.03
CA GLU A 118 -1.57 10.31 7.39
C GLU A 118 -0.48 10.55 8.45
N SER A 119 -0.33 9.63 9.39
CA SER A 119 0.74 9.67 10.40
C SER A 119 1.09 8.27 10.92
N GLY A 120 2.25 8.17 11.59
CA GLY A 120 2.72 6.92 12.19
C GLY A 120 3.20 5.90 11.16
N HIS A 121 2.99 4.62 11.43
CA HIS A 121 3.49 3.51 10.61
C HIS A 121 2.38 2.52 10.28
N MET A 122 2.21 2.25 8.98
CA MET A 122 1.30 1.22 8.50
C MET A 122 2.06 0.07 7.85
N THR A 123 1.65 -1.16 8.16
CA THR A 123 2.26 -2.38 7.62
C THR A 123 1.23 -3.26 6.91
N PHE A 124 1.51 -3.66 5.68
CA PHE A 124 0.76 -4.68 4.93
C PHE A 124 1.62 -5.92 4.73
N VAL A 125 1.07 -7.10 5.02
CA VAL A 125 1.76 -8.39 4.82
C VAL A 125 0.84 -9.37 4.11
N ASN A 126 1.25 -9.82 2.93
CA ASN A 126 0.49 -10.79 2.14
C ASN A 126 -0.97 -10.35 1.97
N CYS A 127 -1.14 -9.12 1.48
CA CYS A 127 -2.44 -8.52 1.16
C CYS A 127 -2.59 -8.29 -0.34
N ILE A 128 -3.82 -8.15 -0.80
CA ILE A 128 -4.14 -7.79 -2.19
C ILE A 128 -4.92 -6.48 -2.18
N LEU A 129 -4.37 -5.44 -2.80
CA LEU A 129 -4.95 -4.11 -2.89
C LEU A 129 -5.47 -3.88 -4.32
N LYS A 130 -6.79 -4.02 -4.51
CA LYS A 130 -7.46 -3.76 -5.79
C LYS A 130 -7.98 -2.33 -5.80
N CYS A 131 -7.27 -1.48 -6.50
CA CYS A 131 -7.45 -0.04 -6.47
C CYS A 131 -8.28 0.43 -7.67
N GLU A 132 -9.00 1.53 -7.50
CA GLU A 132 -9.70 2.27 -8.55
C GLU A 132 -9.15 3.71 -8.66
N GLY A 133 -8.66 4.31 -7.58
CA GLY A 133 -8.01 5.63 -7.59
C GLY A 133 -6.47 5.53 -7.60
N THR A 134 -5.83 6.28 -6.71
CA THR A 134 -4.45 6.01 -6.28
C THR A 134 -4.42 4.72 -5.44
N GLY A 135 -3.33 3.97 -5.45
CA GLY A 135 -3.17 2.80 -4.59
C GLY A 135 -2.94 3.19 -3.13
N VAL A 136 -1.68 3.23 -2.71
CA VAL A 136 -1.30 3.61 -1.34
C VAL A 136 -0.64 4.98 -1.35
N CYS A 137 -1.18 5.94 -0.60
CA CYS A 137 -0.60 7.26 -0.42
C CYS A 137 0.00 7.40 1.00
N VAL A 138 1.26 7.83 1.08
CA VAL A 138 1.96 8.04 2.35
C VAL A 138 2.25 9.52 2.50
N LEU A 139 1.65 10.16 3.50
CA LEU A 139 1.78 11.59 3.73
C LEU A 139 3.09 11.97 4.43
N THR A 140 3.31 13.28 4.53
CA THR A 140 4.54 13.86 5.08
C THR A 140 4.88 13.33 6.47
N GLY A 141 6.06 12.71 6.61
CA GLY A 141 6.56 12.16 7.86
C GLY A 141 5.96 10.82 8.28
N ALA A 142 4.99 10.28 7.52
CA ALA A 142 4.44 8.96 7.76
C ALA A 142 5.36 7.85 7.20
N SER A 143 5.15 6.63 7.68
CA SER A 143 5.93 5.46 7.28
C SER A 143 5.03 4.33 6.77
N LEU A 144 5.52 3.59 5.77
CA LEU A 144 4.84 2.46 5.17
C LEU A 144 5.78 1.26 5.03
N THR A 145 5.29 0.07 5.37
CA THR A 145 5.94 -1.20 5.02
C THR A 145 4.96 -2.10 4.29
N ILE A 146 5.32 -2.56 3.10
CA ILE A 146 4.52 -3.54 2.35
C ILE A 146 5.42 -4.73 2.04
N THR A 147 5.00 -5.92 2.45
CA THR A 147 5.71 -7.16 2.15
C THR A 147 4.80 -8.22 1.52
N ASN A 148 5.34 -8.92 0.52
CA ASN A 148 4.70 -10.04 -0.18
C ASN A 148 3.27 -9.75 -0.63
N SER A 149 2.95 -8.50 -0.98
CA SER A 149 1.60 -8.06 -1.30
C SER A 149 1.47 -7.70 -2.78
N GLU A 150 0.24 -7.60 -3.25
CA GLU A 150 -0.09 -7.19 -4.62
C GLU A 150 -0.85 -5.87 -4.61
N ILE A 151 -0.43 -4.92 -5.44
CA ILE A 151 -1.11 -3.65 -5.68
C ILE A 151 -1.44 -3.58 -7.17
N THR A 152 -2.74 -3.47 -7.48
CA THR A 152 -3.20 -3.55 -8.86
C THR A 152 -4.42 -2.69 -9.15
N GLY A 153 -4.59 -2.30 -10.41
CA GLY A 153 -5.79 -1.63 -10.92
C GLY A 153 -5.85 -0.12 -10.70
N ALA A 154 -4.87 0.46 -10.00
CA ALA A 154 -4.84 1.89 -9.71
C ALA A 154 -4.90 2.73 -11.00
N GLN A 155 -5.81 3.70 -11.05
CA GLN A 155 -5.87 4.65 -12.15
C GLN A 155 -4.76 5.69 -12.03
N GLY A 156 -4.32 6.01 -10.81
CA GLY A 156 -3.11 6.78 -10.52
C GLY A 156 -1.91 5.89 -10.16
N ALA A 157 -1.00 6.40 -9.34
CA ALA A 157 0.14 5.63 -8.84
C ALA A 157 -0.33 4.41 -8.03
N GLY A 158 0.38 3.29 -8.12
CA GLY A 158 0.19 2.17 -7.19
C GLY A 158 0.68 2.51 -5.78
N VAL A 159 1.81 3.21 -5.68
CA VAL A 159 2.32 3.77 -4.42
C VAL A 159 2.76 5.21 -4.64
N GLU A 160 2.33 6.11 -3.78
CA GLU A 160 2.68 7.53 -3.81
C GLU A 160 3.28 7.96 -2.46
N LEU A 161 4.49 8.52 -2.52
CA LEU A 161 5.23 8.99 -1.35
C LEU A 161 5.30 10.51 -1.35
N HIS A 162 4.79 11.13 -0.28
CA HIS A 162 4.90 12.57 -0.06
C HIS A 162 6.22 12.94 0.63
N PRO A 163 6.59 14.23 0.62
CA PRO A 163 7.86 14.66 1.15
C PRO A 163 8.14 14.22 2.60
N GLY A 164 9.36 13.74 2.86
CA GLY A 164 9.78 13.29 4.20
C GLY A 164 9.10 12.00 4.71
N SER A 165 8.27 11.35 3.90
CA SER A 165 7.76 10.00 4.19
C SER A 165 8.85 8.94 4.07
N THR A 166 8.60 7.75 4.63
CA THR A 166 9.48 6.58 4.49
C THR A 166 8.68 5.37 4.00
N ALA A 167 9.24 4.60 3.08
CA ALA A 167 8.61 3.37 2.61
C ALA A 167 9.60 2.20 2.46
N ILE A 168 9.16 1.01 2.86
CA ILE A 168 9.86 -0.26 2.65
C ILE A 168 8.94 -1.17 1.84
N LEU A 169 9.35 -1.52 0.62
CA LEU A 169 8.64 -2.43 -0.27
C LEU A 169 9.50 -3.67 -0.50
N GLU A 170 9.07 -4.82 -0.01
CA GLU A 170 9.78 -6.10 -0.18
C GLU A 170 8.90 -7.21 -0.77
N GLY A 171 9.32 -7.82 -1.88
CA GLY A 171 8.63 -8.98 -2.45
C GLY A 171 7.25 -8.68 -3.03
N ASN A 172 6.95 -7.44 -3.39
CA ASN A 172 5.62 -7.04 -3.84
C ASN A 172 5.46 -7.11 -5.36
N LYS A 173 4.21 -7.24 -5.80
CA LYS A 173 3.80 -7.10 -7.19
C LYS A 173 3.04 -5.79 -7.36
N ILE A 174 3.51 -4.90 -8.24
CA ILE A 174 2.85 -3.61 -8.51
C ILE A 174 2.63 -3.50 -10.01
N HIS A 175 1.38 -3.64 -10.44
CA HIS A 175 1.07 -3.75 -11.86
C HIS A 175 -0.30 -3.22 -12.25
N HIS A 176 -0.49 -2.93 -13.53
CA HIS A 176 -1.73 -2.37 -14.04
C HIS A 176 -2.14 -1.09 -13.28
N CYS A 177 -1.14 -0.30 -12.87
CA CYS A 177 -1.29 1.01 -12.27
C CYS A 177 -1.07 2.12 -13.32
N ASN A 178 -1.48 3.34 -12.97
CA ASN A 178 -1.47 4.54 -13.80
C ASN A 178 -2.33 4.40 -15.08
N ASN A 179 -3.40 3.61 -15.03
CA ASN A 179 -4.21 3.26 -16.20
C ASN A 179 -5.18 4.35 -16.68
N PHE A 180 -5.00 5.60 -16.26
CA PHE A 180 -5.86 6.72 -16.64
C PHE A 180 -5.92 6.90 -18.17
N LYS A 181 -7.13 6.80 -18.72
CA LYS A 181 -7.41 7.07 -20.14
C LYS A 181 -7.96 8.48 -20.32
N THR A 182 -7.16 9.53 -20.20
CA THR A 182 -7.59 10.87 -20.69
C THR A 182 -6.46 11.61 -21.41
N SER A 183 -6.77 11.93 -22.66
CA SER A 183 -6.22 13.02 -23.46
C SER A 183 -6.06 14.31 -22.64
N GLU A 184 -4.90 14.96 -22.78
CA GLU A 184 -4.69 16.37 -22.43
C GLU A 184 -4.72 16.74 -20.94
N SER A 185 -3.70 16.34 -20.19
CA SER A 185 -3.03 17.23 -19.24
C SER A 185 -1.66 16.66 -18.91
N SER A 186 -0.73 17.51 -18.49
CA SER A 186 0.68 17.25 -18.18
C SER A 186 0.95 16.20 -17.07
N GLN A 187 -0.06 15.43 -16.65
CA GLN A 187 -0.03 14.38 -15.63
C GLN A 187 0.42 13.00 -16.18
N GLY A 188 0.62 12.86 -17.50
CA GLY A 188 1.03 11.61 -18.16
C GLY A 188 2.46 11.13 -17.88
N ALA A 189 3.17 11.73 -16.91
CA ALA A 189 4.56 11.40 -16.56
C ALA A 189 4.70 10.59 -15.26
N LEU A 190 3.57 10.24 -14.63
CA LEU A 190 3.53 9.45 -13.41
C LEU A 190 3.77 7.95 -13.70
N GLY A 191 4.34 7.23 -12.75
CA GLY A 191 4.69 5.82 -12.86
C GLY A 191 3.90 4.92 -11.91
N GLY A 192 4.28 3.63 -11.85
CA GLY A 192 3.73 2.69 -10.88
C GLY A 192 4.00 3.10 -9.42
N ILE A 193 5.17 3.70 -9.17
CA ILE A 193 5.54 4.32 -7.89
C ILE A 193 5.93 5.77 -8.13
N ASN A 194 5.32 6.69 -7.39
CA ASN A 194 5.61 8.12 -7.45
C ASN A 194 6.23 8.64 -6.17
N ILE A 195 7.25 9.48 -6.29
CA ILE A 195 8.00 10.05 -5.18
C ILE A 195 7.99 11.57 -5.31
N LYS A 196 7.22 12.28 -4.47
CA LYS A 196 7.19 13.75 -4.43
C LYS A 196 8.30 14.27 -3.53
N VAL A 197 9.16 15.14 -4.05
CA VAL A 197 10.39 15.56 -3.37
C VAL A 197 10.26 16.96 -2.72
N VAL A 198 10.86 17.08 -1.52
CA VAL A 198 11.16 18.27 -0.67
C VAL A 198 10.29 18.40 0.60
N PRO A 199 10.77 17.91 1.77
CA PRO A 199 12.01 17.15 1.99
C PRO A 199 12.01 15.78 1.31
N VAL A 200 13.20 15.23 1.10
CA VAL A 200 13.37 13.99 0.33
C VAL A 200 12.82 12.77 1.11
N PRO A 201 11.87 12.00 0.55
CA PRO A 201 11.39 10.77 1.18
C PRO A 201 12.43 9.64 1.07
N LYS A 202 12.39 8.69 2.00
CA LYS A 202 13.28 7.52 2.02
C LYS A 202 12.55 6.31 1.46
N LEU A 203 13.08 5.66 0.43
CA LEU A 203 12.47 4.45 -0.14
C LEU A 203 13.49 3.31 -0.24
N LYS A 204 13.11 2.17 0.32
CA LYS A 204 13.83 0.91 0.19
C LYS A 204 12.97 -0.10 -0.58
N MET A 205 13.54 -0.66 -1.64
CA MET A 205 12.88 -1.62 -2.52
C MET A 205 13.75 -2.86 -2.71
N LYS A 206 13.19 -4.02 -2.37
CA LYS A 206 13.87 -5.31 -2.53
C LYS A 206 12.95 -6.36 -3.14
N ASN A 207 13.41 -7.07 -4.15
CA ASN A 207 12.67 -8.20 -4.76
C ASN A 207 11.25 -7.86 -5.22
N ASN A 208 10.97 -6.62 -5.63
CA ASN A 208 9.65 -6.24 -6.17
C ASN A 208 9.58 -6.54 -7.67
N HIS A 209 8.40 -6.92 -8.15
CA HIS A 209 8.08 -7.07 -9.56
C HIS A 209 7.09 -5.99 -9.98
N ILE A 210 7.57 -5.04 -10.78
CA ILE A 210 6.79 -3.91 -11.27
C ILE A 210 6.63 -4.09 -12.77
N TYR A 211 5.41 -4.26 -13.25
CA TYR A 211 5.17 -4.63 -14.64
C TYR A 211 3.81 -4.14 -15.12
N SER A 212 3.61 -4.04 -16.43
CA SER A 212 2.31 -3.65 -17.03
C SER A 212 1.70 -2.37 -16.45
N ASN A 213 2.53 -1.42 -16.00
CA ASN A 213 2.08 -0.09 -15.59
C ASN A 213 2.13 0.84 -16.81
N ASN A 214 1.20 1.78 -16.90
CA ASN A 214 1.26 2.77 -17.96
C ASN A 214 2.34 3.82 -17.62
N GLY A 215 3.37 3.99 -18.44
CA GLY A 215 4.46 4.94 -18.19
C GLY A 215 5.72 4.30 -17.57
N TYR A 216 6.28 4.95 -16.54
CA TYR A 216 7.49 4.48 -15.85
C TYR A 216 7.16 3.51 -14.70
N GLY A 217 8.10 2.64 -14.33
CA GLY A 217 7.99 1.84 -13.12
C GLY A 217 8.07 2.70 -11.86
N VAL A 218 9.05 3.61 -11.82
CA VAL A 218 9.25 4.54 -10.73
C VAL A 218 9.47 5.96 -11.28
N THR A 219 8.78 6.94 -10.72
CA THR A 219 8.91 8.36 -11.07
C THR A 219 9.26 9.19 -9.84
N ILE A 220 10.25 10.06 -9.98
CA ILE A 220 10.68 11.03 -8.95
C ILE A 220 10.27 12.44 -9.40
N LEU A 221 9.44 13.11 -8.62
CA LEU A 221 8.90 14.45 -8.90
C LEU A 221 9.68 15.50 -8.11
N GLN A 222 10.49 16.32 -8.79
CA GLN A 222 11.28 17.39 -8.17
C GLN A 222 10.61 18.77 -8.34
N PRO A 223 10.52 19.60 -7.28
CA PRO A 223 10.06 20.99 -7.41
C PRO A 223 11.06 21.84 -8.20
N MET A 224 10.53 22.70 -9.06
CA MET A 224 11.29 23.54 -10.01
C MET A 224 12.31 24.51 -9.36
N ASP A 225 12.28 24.72 -8.04
CA ASP A 225 13.10 25.70 -7.32
C ASP A 225 14.56 25.26 -7.00
N GLN A 226 14.99 24.07 -7.43
CA GLN A 226 16.37 23.57 -7.24
C GLN A 226 17.19 23.40 -8.53
N LEU A 227 16.83 24.08 -9.62
CA LEU A 227 17.67 24.04 -10.82
C LEU A 227 18.88 24.98 -10.73
N SER A 228 20.07 24.36 -10.66
CA SER A 228 21.16 24.79 -11.54
C SER A 228 21.36 23.72 -12.62
N THR A 229 20.77 23.97 -13.81
CA THR A 229 21.01 23.26 -15.10
C THR A 229 20.81 21.74 -15.08
N THR A 230 19.71 21.15 -15.54
CA THR A 230 19.23 21.09 -16.93
C THR A 230 17.79 20.60 -16.94
N GLY A 231 16.86 21.38 -17.48
CA GLY A 231 15.47 20.95 -17.65
C GLY A 231 15.38 19.88 -18.74
N GLY A 232 15.06 18.64 -18.36
CA GLY A 232 14.81 17.54 -19.26
C GLY A 232 14.30 16.32 -18.50
N ILE A 233 13.38 15.57 -19.11
CA ILE A 233 13.01 14.23 -18.66
C ILE A 233 14.29 13.38 -18.80
N LEU A 234 14.91 13.02 -17.68
CA LEU A 234 16.05 12.10 -17.67
C LEU A 234 15.49 10.67 -17.68
N GLU A 235 15.40 10.11 -18.89
CA GLU A 235 15.09 8.69 -19.11
C GLU A 235 16.36 7.86 -18.87
N PHE A 236 16.41 7.10 -17.78
CA PHE A 236 17.55 6.21 -17.53
C PHE A 236 17.32 4.89 -18.28
N THR A 237 18.00 4.76 -19.43
CA THR A 237 18.12 3.49 -20.16
C THR A 237 19.50 2.90 -19.88
N ALA A 238 19.63 1.57 -19.89
CA ALA A 238 20.79 0.84 -19.37
C ALA A 238 22.09 0.95 -20.19
N SER A 239 22.39 2.09 -20.84
CA SER A 239 23.56 2.24 -21.71
C SER A 239 24.26 3.58 -21.58
N GLY A 240 25.14 3.73 -20.58
CA GLY A 240 26.14 4.81 -20.57
C GLY A 240 26.83 5.04 -19.22
N ASP A 241 28.16 4.87 -19.18
CA ASP A 241 29.00 5.03 -17.97
C ASP A 241 28.89 6.41 -17.29
N ALA A 242 28.54 7.47 -18.04
CA ALA A 242 28.38 8.83 -17.49
C ALA A 242 26.96 9.08 -16.92
N GLU A 243 25.95 8.35 -17.40
CA GLU A 243 24.57 8.43 -16.92
C GLU A 243 24.39 7.67 -15.60
N GLU A 244 25.13 6.57 -15.45
CA GLU A 244 25.16 5.75 -14.23
C GLU A 244 25.73 6.51 -13.01
N ASP A 245 26.68 7.41 -13.25
CA ASP A 245 27.31 8.25 -12.21
C ASP A 245 26.38 9.34 -11.66
N MET A 246 25.54 9.93 -12.52
CA MET A 246 24.51 10.90 -12.13
C MET A 246 23.35 10.21 -11.40
N LEU A 247 22.93 9.04 -11.91
CA LEU A 247 21.92 8.20 -11.28
C LEU A 247 22.36 7.77 -9.87
N SER A 248 23.61 7.31 -9.72
CA SER A 248 24.15 6.85 -8.43
C SER A 248 24.22 7.97 -7.40
N LYS A 249 24.62 9.19 -7.82
CA LYS A 249 24.59 10.38 -6.96
C LYS A 249 23.18 10.73 -6.52
N LEU A 250 22.22 10.71 -7.45
CA LEU A 250 20.83 10.98 -7.14
C LEU A 250 20.24 9.91 -6.21
N MET A 251 20.52 8.62 -6.45
CA MET A 251 20.08 7.54 -5.56
C MET A 251 20.64 7.70 -4.15
N HIS A 252 21.90 8.11 -4.03
CA HIS A 252 22.53 8.41 -2.74
C HIS A 252 21.90 9.63 -2.06
N GLU A 253 21.70 10.73 -2.80
CA GLU A 253 21.04 11.95 -2.29
C GLU A 253 19.60 11.68 -1.86
N LEU A 254 18.89 10.84 -2.62
CA LEU A 254 17.51 10.46 -2.36
C LEU A 254 17.36 9.30 -1.36
N SER A 255 18.46 8.79 -0.81
CA SER A 255 18.47 7.62 0.09
C SER A 255 17.64 6.45 -0.47
N LEU A 256 17.69 6.25 -1.79
CA LEU A 256 16.97 5.20 -2.50
C LEU A 256 17.82 3.92 -2.48
N GLU A 257 17.34 2.91 -1.77
CA GLU A 257 17.97 1.59 -1.73
C GLU A 257 17.18 0.61 -2.60
N MET A 258 17.65 0.31 -3.81
CA MET A 258 16.99 -0.61 -4.73
C MET A 258 17.87 -1.85 -4.98
N SER A 259 17.32 -3.05 -4.76
CA SER A 259 18.04 -4.31 -4.97
C SER A 259 17.14 -5.41 -5.51
N SER A 260 17.61 -6.17 -6.51
CA SER A 260 16.92 -7.35 -7.04
C SER A 260 15.47 -7.11 -7.49
N ASN A 261 15.12 -5.88 -7.90
CA ASN A 261 13.79 -5.57 -8.43
C ASN A 261 13.74 -5.88 -9.93
N THR A 262 12.58 -6.33 -10.41
CA THR A 262 12.32 -6.61 -11.83
C THR A 262 11.34 -5.58 -12.37
N LEU A 263 11.70 -4.90 -13.46
CA LEU A 263 10.89 -3.90 -14.14
C LEU A 263 10.64 -4.36 -15.59
N ASP A 264 9.46 -4.93 -15.86
CA ASP A 264 9.14 -5.55 -17.16
C ASP A 264 8.06 -4.77 -17.91
N ASP A 265 8.18 -4.70 -19.25
CA ASP A 265 7.20 -4.07 -20.16
C ASP A 265 6.86 -2.59 -19.83
N ILE A 266 7.78 -1.89 -19.16
CA ILE A 266 7.62 -0.49 -18.73
C ILE A 266 8.94 0.28 -18.90
N LYS A 267 8.85 1.61 -18.95
CA LYS A 267 10.05 2.46 -18.85
C LYS A 267 10.60 2.37 -17.43
N GLY A 268 11.91 2.32 -17.23
CA GLY A 268 12.53 2.05 -15.92
C GLY A 268 12.27 3.12 -14.84
N LEU A 269 13.24 4.00 -14.62
CA LEU A 269 13.17 5.11 -13.67
C LEU A 269 13.15 6.44 -14.45
N SER A 270 12.33 7.39 -14.02
CA SER A 270 12.33 8.76 -14.56
C SER A 270 12.35 9.81 -13.47
N ILE A 271 13.02 10.93 -13.77
CA ILE A 271 12.90 12.18 -13.01
C ILE A 271 12.02 13.13 -13.81
N VAL A 272 11.03 13.71 -13.14
CA VAL A 272 10.07 14.63 -13.73
C VAL A 272 10.05 15.89 -12.89
N ASN A 273 10.17 17.05 -13.54
CA ASN A 273 10.05 18.33 -12.86
C ASN A 273 8.56 18.68 -12.75
N SER A 274 8.10 18.94 -11.53
CA SER A 274 6.74 19.42 -11.23
C SER A 274 6.70 20.93 -11.11
#